data_AF-I7AM71-F1
#
_entry.id   AF-I7AM71-F1
#
_cell.length_a   1.000
_cell.length_b   1.000
_cell.length_c   1.000
_cell.angle_alpha   90.00
_cell.angle_beta   90.00
_cell.angle_gamma   90.00
#
_symmetry.space_group_name_H-M   'P 1'
#
loop_
_entity.id
_entity.type
_entity.pdbx_description
1 polymer ?
#
loop_
_entity_poly.entity_id
_entity_poly.type
_entity_poly.pdbx_seq_one_letter_code
_entity_poly.pdbx_strand_id
1 'polypeptide(L)'
;MIQATTLEEIKRLIKCNDLEALDSVLSTTRGITASDLEELIKLSDSKRIQALIRTRHLEIIKKSANEKEMGEEISSGSRDDADPSSALEEVATGESQKDRSIKMFFEAFKTSISDCSNRYAALLAKQITNEIFERNSADIAKLVRSKCLNLKDKNNPVLCRMVYDGEISPSRYVDMTSEEMKSESLRNEEVKMIEVSLYECQIPTQKAETDMFKCNRCGERKCSYRQLQTRSGDEPMTTFVTCECGNKWRFC
;
A
#
# COMPACT_ATOMS: atom_id res chain seq x y z
N MET A 1 10.68 20.88 1.98
CA MET A 1 10.25 22.27 2.30
C MET A 1 9.56 22.40 3.66
N ILE A 2 8.83 21.40 4.18
CA ILE A 2 8.04 21.51 5.43
C ILE A 2 8.90 21.61 6.72
N GLN A 3 10.09 21.00 6.77
CA GLN A 3 10.95 21.02 7.97
C GLN A 3 11.65 22.37 8.22
N ALA A 4 11.93 23.14 7.17
CA ALA A 4 12.62 24.42 7.32
C ALA A 4 11.71 25.50 7.95
N THR A 5 10.43 25.49 7.59
CA THR A 5 9.42 26.41 8.12
C THR A 5 9.15 26.21 9.61
N THR A 6 9.26 24.97 10.11
CA THR A 6 9.01 24.65 11.52
C THR A 6 10.14 25.10 12.45
N LEU A 7 11.40 25.04 12.01
CA LEU A 7 12.54 25.48 12.84
C LEU A 7 12.56 27.01 13.01
N GLU A 8 12.21 27.75 11.95
CA GLU A 8 12.10 29.21 12.00
C GLU A 8 10.98 29.67 12.94
N GLU A 9 9.86 28.96 12.96
CA GLU A 9 8.73 29.22 13.85
C GLU A 9 9.11 29.02 15.33
N ILE A 10 9.84 27.95 15.64
CA ILE A 10 10.37 27.69 16.99
C ILE A 10 11.34 28.81 17.43
N LYS A 11 12.24 29.26 16.54
CA LYS A 11 13.15 30.38 16.83
C LYS A 11 12.39 31.69 17.12
N ARG A 12 11.28 31.95 16.42
CA ARG A 12 10.41 33.11 16.69
C ARG A 12 9.72 33.00 18.06
N LEU A 13 9.18 31.83 18.40
CA LEU A 13 8.49 31.60 19.68
C LEU A 13 9.43 31.74 20.89
N ILE A 14 10.68 31.28 20.76
CA ILE A 14 11.71 31.50 21.79
C ILE A 14 11.99 32.99 22.00
N LYS A 15 12.06 33.76 20.92
CA LYS A 15 12.27 35.22 20.98
C LYS A 15 11.07 35.96 21.61
N CYS A 16 9.87 35.44 21.42
CA CYS A 16 8.63 35.97 22.03
C CYS A 16 8.40 35.49 23.48
N ASN A 17 9.23 34.56 23.99
CA ASN A 17 9.14 33.98 25.33
C ASN A 17 7.76 33.38 25.68
N ASP A 18 7.04 32.86 24.67
CA ASP A 18 5.75 32.21 24.82
C ASP A 18 5.95 30.71 25.10
N LEU A 19 5.64 30.28 26.33
CA LEU A 19 5.89 28.91 26.78
C LEU A 19 4.86 27.91 26.28
N GLU A 20 3.59 28.30 26.17
CA GLU A 20 2.49 27.37 25.82
C GLU A 20 2.49 27.05 24.34
N ALA A 21 2.66 28.08 23.50
CA ALA A 21 2.79 27.91 22.06
C ALA A 21 4.05 27.08 21.71
N LEU A 22 5.15 27.31 22.44
CA LEU A 22 6.40 26.57 22.24
C LEU A 22 6.26 25.08 22.58
N ASP A 23 5.60 24.72 23.69
CA ASP A 23 5.39 23.30 24.04
C ASP A 23 4.46 22.60 23.03
N SER A 24 3.39 23.29 22.58
CA SER A 24 2.47 22.77 21.57
C SER A 24 3.19 22.47 20.25
N VAL A 25 4.01 23.41 19.76
CA VAL A 25 4.77 23.24 18.52
C VAL A 25 5.81 22.13 18.66
N LEU A 26 6.60 22.14 19.75
CA LEU A 26 7.62 21.11 20.00
C LEU A 26 7.02 19.70 20.12
N SER A 27 5.80 19.56 20.64
CA SER A 27 5.10 18.27 20.73
C SER A 27 4.60 17.74 19.38
N THR A 28 4.32 18.64 18.43
CA THR A 28 3.68 18.31 17.14
C THR A 28 4.71 18.09 16.02
N THR A 29 5.84 18.80 16.10
CA THR A 29 6.91 18.72 15.09
C THR A 29 7.65 17.38 15.12
N ARG A 30 7.57 16.63 14.01
CA ARG A 30 8.35 15.40 13.79
C ARG A 30 9.65 15.72 13.04
N GLY A 31 10.78 15.22 13.53
CA GLY A 31 12.08 15.28 12.83
C GLY A 31 13.05 16.37 13.26
N ILE A 32 12.91 16.93 14.47
CA ILE A 32 13.93 17.82 15.05
C ILE A 32 15.11 16.97 15.52
N THR A 33 16.33 17.32 15.11
CA THR A 33 17.53 16.58 15.53
C THR A 33 18.03 17.05 16.90
N ALA A 34 18.80 16.22 17.60
CA ALA A 34 19.41 16.59 18.88
C ALA A 34 20.31 17.84 18.77
N SER A 35 21.01 17.98 17.64
CA SER A 35 21.85 19.14 17.33
C SER A 35 21.03 20.42 17.22
N ASP A 36 19.85 20.36 16.59
CA ASP A 36 18.97 21.53 16.45
C ASP A 36 18.46 22.02 17.81
N LEU A 37 18.16 21.12 18.75
CA LEU A 37 17.73 21.47 20.10
C LEU A 37 18.85 22.07 20.93
N GLU A 38 20.09 21.60 20.78
CA GLU A 38 21.25 22.22 21.43
C GLU A 38 21.50 23.66 20.94
N GLU A 39 21.31 23.94 19.65
CA GLU A 39 21.36 25.30 19.12
C GLU A 39 20.26 26.19 19.71
N LEU A 40 19.04 25.66 19.87
CA LEU A 40 17.92 26.41 20.46
C LEU A 40 18.12 26.72 21.94
N ILE A 41 18.83 25.86 22.70
CA ILE A 41 19.21 26.14 24.10
C ILE A 41 20.17 27.34 24.16
N LYS A 42 21.12 27.44 23.22
CA LYS A 42 22.10 28.55 23.17
C LYS A 42 21.46 29.89 22.78
N LEU A 43 20.31 29.86 22.10
CA LEU A 43 19.56 31.04 21.67
C LEU A 43 18.59 31.59 22.73
N SER A 44 18.40 30.90 23.85
CA SER A 44 17.41 31.27 24.88
C SER A 44 18.06 31.64 26.21
N ASP A 45 17.77 32.85 26.71
CA ASP A 45 18.21 33.32 28.04
C ASP A 45 17.25 32.92 29.18
N SER A 46 16.06 32.44 28.83
CA SER A 46 15.00 32.12 29.79
C SER A 46 15.20 30.74 30.40
N LYS A 47 15.40 30.67 31.73
CA LYS A 47 15.58 29.41 32.47
C LYS A 47 14.43 28.42 32.28
N ARG A 48 13.20 28.92 32.09
CA ARG A 48 11.99 28.10 31.88
C ARG A 48 11.97 27.44 30.51
N ILE A 49 12.33 28.19 29.47
CA ILE A 49 12.44 27.67 28.09
C ILE A 49 13.60 26.67 28.00
N GLN A 50 14.74 26.98 28.60
CA GLN A 50 15.86 26.05 28.63
C GLN A 50 15.51 24.73 29.34
N ALA A 51 14.73 24.78 30.43
CA ALA A 51 14.26 23.58 31.11
C ALA A 51 13.35 22.75 30.20
N LEU A 52 12.40 23.39 29.50
CA LEU A 52 11.48 22.71 28.58
C LEU A 52 12.20 22.05 27.40
N ILE A 53 13.15 22.76 26.78
CA ILE A 53 13.95 22.22 25.67
C ILE A 53 14.84 21.06 26.15
N ARG A 54 15.43 21.16 27.36
CA ARG A 54 16.21 20.05 27.96
C ARG A 54 15.35 18.82 28.22
N THR A 55 14.10 18.98 28.69
CA THR A 55 13.18 17.86 28.89
C THR A 55 12.89 17.15 27.57
N ARG A 56 12.60 17.91 26.50
CA ARG A 56 12.38 17.35 25.15
C ARG A 56 13.63 16.68 24.59
N HIS A 57 14.80 17.26 24.81
CA HIS A 57 16.07 16.66 24.42
C HIS A 57 16.29 15.31 25.12
N LEU A 58 15.98 15.20 26.41
CA LEU A 58 16.04 13.94 27.15
C LEU A 58 14.99 12.92 26.67
N GLU A 59 13.79 13.36 26.30
CA GLU A 59 12.76 12.49 25.71
C GLU A 59 13.20 11.92 24.36
N ILE A 60 13.80 12.74 23.49
CA ILE A 60 14.32 12.30 22.19
C ILE A 60 15.53 11.38 22.39
N ILE A 61 16.43 11.69 23.32
CA ILE A 61 17.54 10.79 23.66
C ILE A 61 17.01 9.46 24.18
N LYS A 62 16.05 9.46 25.12
CA LYS A 62 15.42 8.22 25.62
C LYS A 62 14.69 7.46 24.54
N LYS A 63 14.03 8.14 23.60
CA LYS A 63 13.37 7.50 22.46
C LYS A 63 14.40 6.88 21.51
N SER A 64 15.47 7.61 21.19
CA SER A 64 16.60 7.09 20.41
C SER A 64 17.36 5.98 21.12
N ALA A 65 17.39 5.98 22.47
CA ALA A 65 17.98 4.95 23.30
C ALA A 65 17.08 3.73 23.41
N ASN A 66 15.75 3.86 23.41
CA ASN A 66 14.82 2.73 23.32
C ASN A 66 14.81 2.13 21.90
N GLU A 67 14.87 2.96 20.86
CA GLU A 67 15.06 2.54 19.47
C GLU A 67 16.43 1.89 19.28
N LYS A 68 17.46 2.36 20.00
CA LYS A 68 18.77 1.72 20.08
C LYS A 68 18.79 0.51 20.99
N GLU A 69 18.08 0.38 22.11
CA GLU A 69 18.09 -0.86 22.91
C GLU A 69 17.34 -1.97 22.15
N MET A 70 16.28 -1.60 21.42
CA MET A 70 15.62 -2.48 20.45
C MET A 70 16.45 -2.70 19.18
N GLY A 71 17.55 -1.95 18.97
CA GLY A 71 18.48 -2.01 17.84
C GLY A 71 19.95 -2.39 18.18
N GLU A 72 20.33 -2.46 19.44
CA GLU A 72 21.67 -2.74 20.00
C GLU A 72 21.68 -4.16 20.57
N GLU A 73 20.52 -4.73 20.95
CA GLU A 73 20.34 -6.19 20.82
C GLU A 73 20.48 -6.64 19.35
N ILE A 74 20.41 -5.73 18.38
CA ILE A 74 20.59 -5.98 16.94
C ILE A 74 21.99 -5.58 16.43
N SER A 75 22.87 -4.95 17.23
CA SER A 75 24.19 -4.48 16.75
C SER A 75 25.42 -4.85 17.59
N SER A 76 25.30 -5.67 18.64
CA SER A 76 26.46 -6.33 19.24
C SER A 76 26.27 -7.84 19.27
N GLY A 77 26.38 -8.46 18.10
CA GLY A 77 26.43 -9.89 17.90
C GLY A 77 27.23 -10.15 16.64
N SER A 78 28.07 -11.14 16.69
CA SER A 78 28.96 -11.63 15.64
C SER A 78 28.22 -11.82 14.31
N ARG A 79 28.94 -12.20 13.25
CA ARG A 79 28.31 -13.00 12.19
C ARG A 79 27.79 -14.29 12.84
N ASP A 80 26.61 -14.23 13.45
CA ASP A 80 25.87 -15.38 13.89
C ASP A 80 25.24 -15.94 12.63
N ASP A 81 26.08 -16.61 11.84
CA ASP A 81 25.67 -17.63 10.89
C ASP A 81 25.11 -18.81 11.71
N ALA A 82 24.07 -18.56 12.51
CA ALA A 82 23.26 -19.59 13.09
C ALA A 82 22.69 -20.40 11.92
N ASP A 83 22.92 -21.71 11.94
CA ASP A 83 22.45 -22.59 10.90
C ASP A 83 20.93 -22.38 10.72
N PRO A 84 20.42 -22.31 9.48
CA PRO A 84 19.00 -22.11 9.22
C PRO A 84 18.09 -23.12 9.96
N SER A 85 18.59 -24.31 10.30
CA SER A 85 17.85 -25.29 11.12
C SER A 85 17.73 -24.83 12.57
N SER A 86 18.83 -24.36 13.17
CA SER A 86 18.85 -23.93 14.58
C SER A 86 17.92 -22.74 14.83
N ALA A 87 17.88 -21.76 13.91
CA ALA A 87 16.97 -20.62 14.02
C ALA A 87 15.48 -21.02 13.93
N LEU A 88 15.15 -22.08 13.18
CA LEU A 88 13.77 -22.60 13.11
C LEU A 88 13.40 -23.41 14.35
N GLU A 89 14.36 -24.14 14.92
CA GLU A 89 14.17 -24.92 16.16
C GLU A 89 13.89 -24.03 17.38
N GLU A 90 14.58 -22.89 17.52
CA GLU A 90 14.35 -21.91 18.61
C GLU A 90 12.91 -21.37 18.61
N VAL A 91 12.30 -21.33 17.43
CA VAL A 91 11.07 -20.61 17.17
C VAL A 91 9.87 -21.58 17.11
N ALA A 92 10.14 -22.89 17.07
CA ALA A 92 9.16 -23.95 17.00
C ALA A 92 8.09 -23.82 18.10
N THR A 93 6.85 -23.95 17.70
CA THR A 93 5.67 -23.88 18.57
C THR A 93 5.16 -25.27 18.97
N GLY A 94 5.64 -26.34 18.32
CA GLY A 94 5.20 -27.72 18.52
C GLY A 94 3.91 -28.08 17.80
N GLU A 95 3.25 -27.10 17.16
CA GLU A 95 2.09 -27.30 16.30
C GLU A 95 2.52 -27.42 14.84
N SER A 96 2.28 -28.59 14.23
CA SER A 96 2.71 -28.89 12.85
C SER A 96 2.25 -27.86 11.81
N GLN A 97 1.05 -27.28 11.94
CA GLN A 97 0.53 -26.27 11.01
C GLN A 97 1.22 -24.90 11.17
N LYS A 98 1.49 -24.47 12.40
CA LYS A 98 2.19 -23.22 12.69
C LYS A 98 3.65 -23.32 12.27
N ASP A 99 4.32 -24.41 12.62
CA ASP A 99 5.73 -24.62 12.29
C ASP A 99 5.95 -24.68 10.77
N ARG A 100 5.02 -25.29 10.03
CA ARG A 100 5.03 -25.25 8.55
C ARG A 100 4.85 -23.83 8.00
N SER A 101 3.98 -23.03 8.61
CA SER A 101 3.73 -21.65 8.19
C SER A 101 4.94 -20.76 8.48
N ILE A 102 5.56 -20.90 9.65
CA ILE A 102 6.79 -20.21 10.04
C ILE A 102 7.91 -20.51 9.03
N LYS A 103 8.08 -21.79 8.68
CA LYS A 103 9.08 -22.19 7.68
C LYS A 103 8.83 -21.53 6.31
N MET A 104 7.57 -21.45 5.87
CA MET A 104 7.24 -20.78 4.60
C MET A 104 7.58 -19.29 4.61
N PHE A 105 7.28 -18.59 5.71
CA PHE A 105 7.62 -17.17 5.85
C PHE A 105 9.13 -16.95 5.94
N PHE A 106 9.84 -17.80 6.69
CA PHE A 106 11.30 -17.77 6.78
C PHE A 106 11.97 -17.94 5.40
N GLU A 107 11.52 -18.93 4.62
CA GLU A 107 12.00 -19.15 3.25
C GLU A 107 11.70 -17.96 2.32
N ALA A 108 10.56 -17.28 2.51
CA ALA A 108 10.23 -16.08 1.76
C ALA A 108 11.21 -14.93 2.04
N PHE A 109 11.48 -14.64 3.31
CA PHE A 109 12.47 -13.61 3.70
C PHE A 109 13.86 -13.92 3.16
N LYS A 110 14.32 -15.18 3.29
CA LYS A 110 15.62 -15.61 2.78
C LYS A 110 15.74 -15.55 1.26
N THR A 111 14.64 -15.73 0.54
CA THR A 111 14.65 -15.63 -0.94
C THR A 111 14.68 -14.18 -1.40
N SER A 112 13.97 -13.30 -0.70
CA SER A 112 13.76 -11.91 -1.11
C SER A 112 14.86 -10.96 -0.63
N ILE A 113 15.55 -11.28 0.47
CA ILE A 113 16.58 -10.45 1.11
C ILE A 113 17.88 -11.22 1.17
N SER A 114 18.95 -10.69 0.55
CA SER A 114 20.28 -11.30 0.55
C SER A 114 20.99 -11.20 1.91
N ASP A 115 20.77 -10.12 2.64
CA ASP A 115 21.47 -9.79 3.89
C ASP A 115 20.62 -10.13 5.14
N CYS A 116 19.78 -11.16 5.08
CA CYS A 116 18.87 -11.48 6.17
C CYS A 116 19.59 -12.14 7.35
N SER A 117 19.38 -11.61 8.57
CA SER A 117 19.66 -12.34 9.81
C SER A 117 18.68 -13.50 9.96
N ASN A 118 19.19 -14.74 10.01
CA ASN A 118 18.39 -15.96 10.12
C ASN A 118 17.51 -15.93 11.40
N ARG A 119 18.09 -15.51 12.52
CA ARG A 119 17.39 -15.45 13.81
C ARG A 119 16.24 -14.46 13.79
N TYR A 120 16.50 -13.25 13.30
CA TYR A 120 15.47 -12.21 13.22
C TYR A 120 14.34 -12.58 12.24
N ALA A 121 14.69 -13.12 11.07
CA ALA A 121 13.71 -13.60 10.10
C ALA A 121 12.80 -14.69 10.67
N ALA A 122 13.36 -15.61 11.48
CA ALA A 122 12.58 -16.66 12.13
C ALA A 122 11.62 -16.08 13.19
N LEU A 123 12.08 -15.15 14.03
CA LEU A 123 11.23 -14.47 15.02
C LEU A 123 10.08 -13.70 14.36
N LEU A 124 10.37 -12.96 13.30
CA LEU A 124 9.36 -12.21 12.54
C LEU A 124 8.34 -13.15 11.88
N ALA A 125 8.81 -14.26 11.31
CA ALA A 125 7.95 -15.29 10.74
C ALA A 125 6.98 -15.89 11.79
N LYS A 126 7.44 -16.09 13.03
CA LYS A 126 6.58 -16.50 14.15
C LYS A 126 5.55 -15.46 14.53
N GLN A 127 5.94 -14.20 14.62
CA GLN A 127 5.00 -13.11 14.92
C GLN A 127 3.89 -13.03 13.87
N ILE A 128 4.24 -13.04 12.59
CA ILE A 128 3.26 -13.05 11.49
C ILE A 128 2.36 -14.27 11.57
N THR A 129 2.92 -15.46 11.84
CA THR A 129 2.14 -16.69 11.96
C THR A 129 1.16 -16.61 13.12
N ASN A 130 1.58 -16.12 14.29
CA ASN A 130 0.69 -15.97 15.44
C ASN A 130 -0.47 -15.03 15.14
N GLU A 131 -0.20 -13.87 14.55
CA GLU A 131 -1.22 -12.89 14.15
C GLU A 131 -2.26 -13.49 13.17
N ILE A 132 -1.81 -14.33 12.23
CA ILE A 132 -2.71 -15.03 11.29
C ILE A 132 -3.62 -16.02 12.03
N PHE A 133 -3.06 -16.80 12.95
CA PHE A 133 -3.79 -17.85 13.66
C PHE A 133 -4.73 -17.26 14.73
N GLU A 134 -4.40 -16.13 15.34
CA GLU A 134 -5.26 -15.41 16.29
C GLU A 134 -6.54 -14.88 15.64
N ARG A 135 -6.47 -14.46 14.37
CA ARG A 135 -7.64 -13.92 13.63
C ARG A 135 -8.65 -14.98 13.18
N ASN A 136 -8.34 -16.26 13.42
CA ASN A 136 -9.23 -17.41 13.20
C ASN A 136 -10.03 -17.35 11.89
N SER A 137 -9.32 -17.14 10.77
CA SER A 137 -9.95 -17.15 9.44
C SER A 137 -10.31 -18.59 9.05
N ALA A 138 -11.49 -18.82 8.48
CA ALA A 138 -11.92 -20.15 8.02
C ALA A 138 -10.91 -20.82 7.05
N ASP A 139 -10.11 -20.02 6.34
CA ASP A 139 -9.10 -20.47 5.37
C ASP A 139 -7.66 -20.03 5.74
N ILE A 140 -7.18 -20.37 6.95
CA ILE A 140 -5.80 -20.03 7.40
C ILE A 140 -4.75 -20.39 6.34
N ALA A 141 -4.81 -21.60 5.78
CA ALA A 141 -3.84 -22.06 4.80
C ALA A 141 -3.86 -21.24 3.49
N LYS A 142 -5.02 -20.70 3.09
CA LYS A 142 -5.13 -19.83 1.91
C LYS A 142 -4.51 -18.47 2.20
N LEU A 143 -4.75 -17.92 3.40
CA LEU A 143 -4.19 -16.65 3.82
C LEU A 143 -2.66 -16.73 3.93
N VAL A 144 -2.12 -17.76 4.58
CA VAL A 144 -0.67 -18.00 4.68
C VAL A 144 -0.03 -18.07 3.29
N ARG A 145 -0.60 -18.87 2.38
CA ARG A 145 -0.07 -18.99 1.01
C ARG A 145 -0.10 -17.67 0.25
N SER A 146 -1.20 -16.93 0.34
CA SER A 146 -1.35 -15.61 -0.31
C SER A 146 -0.29 -14.65 0.20
N LYS A 147 -0.14 -14.51 1.53
CA LYS A 147 0.83 -13.61 2.15
C LYS A 147 2.27 -14.01 1.82
N CYS A 148 2.61 -15.29 1.93
CA CYS A 148 3.93 -15.79 1.51
C CYS A 148 4.25 -15.49 0.04
N LEU A 149 3.27 -15.62 -0.86
CA LEU A 149 3.49 -15.33 -2.28
C LEU A 149 3.77 -13.83 -2.52
N ASN A 150 3.06 -12.95 -1.81
CA ASN A 150 3.29 -11.50 -1.89
C ASN A 150 4.69 -11.12 -1.37
N LEU A 151 5.20 -11.75 -0.32
CA LEU A 151 6.58 -11.51 0.16
C LEU A 151 7.65 -12.03 -0.80
N LYS A 152 7.34 -13.07 -1.57
CA LYS A 152 8.24 -13.68 -2.56
C LYS A 152 8.16 -13.01 -3.94
N ASP A 153 7.30 -12.00 -4.11
CA ASP A 153 7.13 -11.33 -5.38
C ASP A 153 8.39 -10.56 -5.78
N LYS A 154 8.99 -10.96 -6.90
CA LYS A 154 10.21 -10.33 -7.44
C LYS A 154 9.93 -8.93 -8.00
N ASN A 155 8.68 -8.65 -8.37
CA ASN A 155 8.27 -7.36 -8.91
C ASN A 155 8.08 -6.31 -7.79
N ASN A 156 7.97 -6.75 -6.53
CA ASN A 156 7.82 -5.88 -5.37
C ASN A 156 8.76 -6.29 -4.21
N PRO A 157 10.09 -6.15 -4.36
CA PRO A 157 11.03 -6.46 -3.28
C PRO A 157 10.93 -5.47 -2.12
N VAL A 158 10.37 -4.29 -2.35
CA VAL A 158 10.21 -3.21 -1.36
C VAL A 158 9.27 -3.66 -0.24
N LEU A 159 8.14 -4.31 -0.56
CA LEU A 159 7.21 -4.81 0.45
C LEU A 159 7.88 -5.75 1.45
N CYS A 160 8.70 -6.68 0.97
CA CYS A 160 9.39 -7.63 1.85
C CYS A 160 10.40 -6.92 2.76
N ARG A 161 11.13 -5.92 2.24
CA ARG A 161 12.03 -5.08 3.04
C ARG A 161 11.28 -4.25 4.08
N MET A 162 10.20 -3.58 3.71
CA MET A 162 9.40 -2.78 4.66
C MET A 162 8.82 -3.62 5.81
N VAL A 163 8.46 -4.88 5.55
CA VAL A 163 8.03 -5.82 6.61
C VAL A 163 9.21 -6.27 7.47
N TYR A 164 10.37 -6.53 6.86
CA TYR A 164 11.59 -6.93 7.57
C TYR A 164 12.17 -5.80 8.43
N ASP A 165 12.23 -4.59 7.91
CA ASP A 165 12.77 -3.41 8.60
C ASP A 165 11.80 -2.88 9.67
N GLY A 166 10.59 -3.44 9.76
CA GLY A 166 9.58 -3.09 10.76
C GLY A 166 8.78 -1.83 10.44
N GLU A 167 8.90 -1.26 9.25
CA GLU A 167 8.05 -0.15 8.78
C GLU A 167 6.57 -0.55 8.73
N ILE A 168 6.32 -1.81 8.38
CA ILE A 168 4.99 -2.44 8.42
C ILE A 168 4.98 -3.47 9.54
N SER A 169 4.14 -3.24 10.56
CA SER A 169 3.99 -4.20 11.65
C SER A 169 3.40 -5.53 11.18
N PRO A 170 3.75 -6.68 11.79
CA PRO A 170 3.18 -7.98 11.45
C PRO A 170 1.65 -7.98 11.49
N SER A 171 1.08 -7.30 12.48
CA SER A 171 -0.36 -7.16 12.65
C SER A 171 -1.00 -6.42 11.46
N ARG A 172 -0.43 -5.27 11.07
CA ARG A 172 -0.89 -4.50 9.89
C ARG A 172 -0.72 -5.31 8.61
N TYR A 173 0.40 -6.02 8.46
CA TYR A 173 0.70 -6.82 7.29
C TYR A 173 -0.36 -7.89 7.02
N VAL A 174 -0.84 -8.56 8.07
CA VAL A 174 -1.89 -9.58 7.94
C VAL A 174 -3.23 -8.95 7.51
N ASP A 175 -3.56 -7.73 7.96
CA ASP A 175 -4.80 -7.03 7.59
C ASP A 175 -4.79 -6.39 6.19
N MET A 176 -3.60 -6.10 5.64
CA MET A 176 -3.51 -5.48 4.31
C MET A 176 -4.23 -6.32 3.25
N THR A 177 -4.95 -5.65 2.36
CA THR A 177 -5.61 -6.30 1.22
C THR A 177 -4.60 -6.65 0.13
N SER A 178 -4.98 -7.54 -0.79
CA SER A 178 -4.14 -7.86 -1.96
C SER A 178 -3.85 -6.66 -2.84
N GLU A 179 -4.72 -5.65 -2.86
CA GLU A 179 -4.52 -4.39 -3.58
C GLU A 179 -3.56 -3.45 -2.84
N GLU A 180 -3.54 -3.51 -1.50
CA GLU A 180 -2.61 -2.76 -0.66
C GLU A 180 -1.16 -3.21 -0.81
N MET A 181 -0.96 -4.51 -1.07
CA MET A 181 0.36 -5.13 -1.20
C MET A 181 0.99 -5.02 -2.61
N LYS A 182 0.26 -4.50 -3.60
CA LYS A 182 0.79 -4.35 -4.98
C LYS A 182 1.91 -3.31 -5.01
N SER A 183 2.83 -3.46 -5.97
CA SER A 183 3.81 -2.41 -6.24
C SER A 183 3.11 -1.14 -6.73
N GLU A 184 3.73 0.01 -6.48
CA GLU A 184 3.18 1.31 -6.89
C GLU A 184 2.98 1.40 -8.41
N SER A 185 3.89 0.81 -9.21
CA SER A 185 3.74 0.75 -10.68
C SER A 185 2.48 -0.01 -11.09
N LEU A 186 2.28 -1.22 -10.54
CA LEU A 186 1.13 -2.06 -10.87
C LEU A 186 -0.18 -1.40 -10.45
N ARG A 187 -0.20 -0.78 -9.27
CA ARG A 187 -1.38 -0.02 -8.82
C ARG A 187 -1.70 1.11 -9.78
N ASN A 188 -0.70 1.88 -10.21
CA ASN A 188 -0.91 2.99 -11.15
C ASN A 188 -1.36 2.50 -12.54
N GLU A 189 -0.84 1.38 -13.01
CA GLU A 189 -1.27 0.75 -14.25
C GLU A 189 -2.72 0.25 -14.18
N GLU A 190 -3.11 -0.38 -13.07
CA GLU A 190 -4.50 -0.82 -12.85
C GLU A 190 -5.47 0.36 -12.83
N VAL A 191 -5.12 1.45 -12.13
CA VAL A 191 -5.94 2.67 -12.13
C VAL A 191 -6.13 3.20 -13.54
N LYS A 192 -5.06 3.27 -14.35
CA LYS A 192 -5.15 3.68 -15.76
C LYS A 192 -6.00 2.73 -16.59
N MET A 193 -5.85 1.42 -16.40
CA MET A 193 -6.64 0.43 -17.14
C MET A 193 -8.12 0.54 -16.80
N ILE A 194 -8.45 0.75 -15.52
CA ILE A 194 -9.82 0.98 -15.07
C ILE A 194 -10.37 2.27 -15.70
N GLU A 195 -9.60 3.35 -15.70
CA GLU A 195 -10.00 4.62 -16.31
C GLU A 195 -10.28 4.48 -17.81
N VAL A 196 -9.39 3.82 -18.55
CA VAL A 196 -9.57 3.55 -19.99
C VAL A 196 -10.80 2.67 -20.23
N SER A 197 -10.96 1.60 -19.45
CA SER A 197 -12.10 0.69 -19.58
C SER A 197 -13.44 1.38 -19.31
N LEU A 198 -13.50 2.23 -18.28
CA LEU A 198 -14.67 3.03 -17.97
C LEU A 198 -14.98 4.03 -19.10
N TYR A 199 -13.94 4.68 -19.64
CA TYR A 199 -14.09 5.58 -20.77
C TYR A 199 -14.64 4.85 -22.00
N GLU A 200 -14.05 3.71 -22.38
CA GLU A 200 -14.48 2.90 -23.53
C GLU A 200 -15.93 2.42 -23.39
N CYS A 201 -16.34 2.04 -22.19
CA CYS A 201 -17.72 1.63 -21.90
C CYS A 201 -18.73 2.79 -22.01
N GLN A 202 -18.30 4.04 -21.81
CA GLN A 202 -19.14 5.22 -22.00
C GLN A 202 -19.27 5.64 -23.46
N ILE A 203 -18.33 5.25 -24.32
CA ILE A 203 -18.41 5.55 -25.75
C ILE A 203 -19.57 4.72 -26.33
N PRO A 204 -20.63 5.37 -26.87
CA PRO A 204 -21.70 4.64 -27.51
C PRO A 204 -21.11 3.87 -28.69
N THR A 205 -21.39 2.56 -28.75
CA THR A 205 -21.01 1.75 -29.91
C THR A 205 -21.57 2.41 -31.16
N GLN A 206 -20.68 2.83 -32.06
CA GLN A 206 -21.08 3.36 -33.36
C GLN A 206 -21.94 2.30 -34.04
N LYS A 207 -23.23 2.57 -34.17
CA LYS A 207 -24.12 1.72 -34.96
C LYS A 207 -23.68 1.90 -36.41
N ALA A 208 -23.67 0.84 -37.20
CA ALA A 208 -23.38 0.95 -38.63
C ALA A 208 -24.38 1.94 -39.27
N GLU A 209 -23.91 3.14 -39.57
CA GLU A 209 -24.68 4.19 -40.22
C GLU A 209 -24.61 3.99 -41.74
N THR A 210 -25.77 3.99 -42.38
CA THR A 210 -25.92 3.87 -43.83
C THR A 210 -26.75 5.02 -44.35
N ASP A 211 -26.28 5.68 -45.40
CA ASP A 211 -27.00 6.78 -46.07
C ASP A 211 -28.02 6.30 -47.09
N MET A 212 -28.32 5.00 -47.16
CA MET A 212 -29.24 4.45 -48.17
C MET A 212 -30.70 4.87 -47.93
N PHE A 213 -31.09 5.10 -46.67
CA PHE A 213 -32.47 5.37 -46.29
C PHE A 213 -32.63 6.80 -45.76
N LYS A 214 -33.69 7.49 -46.19
CA LYS A 214 -34.08 8.80 -45.65
C LYS A 214 -35.21 8.63 -44.65
N CYS A 215 -35.05 9.15 -43.43
CA CYS A 215 -36.08 9.08 -42.40
C CYS A 215 -37.22 10.07 -42.69
N ASN A 216 -38.46 9.59 -42.68
CA ASN A 216 -39.64 10.44 -42.88
C ASN A 216 -39.97 11.34 -41.67
N ARG A 217 -39.42 11.05 -40.48
CA ARG A 217 -39.70 11.82 -39.25
C ARG A 217 -38.76 13.03 -39.10
N CYS A 218 -37.45 12.81 -39.20
CA CYS A 218 -36.44 13.87 -39.04
C CYS A 218 -35.84 14.36 -40.36
N GLY A 219 -36.05 13.64 -41.48
CA GLY A 219 -35.50 13.99 -42.79
C GLY A 219 -34.03 13.62 -43.00
N GLU A 220 -33.32 13.19 -41.96
CA GLU A 220 -31.91 12.79 -42.00
C GLU A 220 -31.72 11.38 -42.60
N ARG A 221 -30.51 11.10 -43.10
CA ARG A 221 -30.15 9.80 -43.72
C ARG A 221 -29.34 8.89 -42.80
N LYS A 222 -29.13 9.28 -41.54
CA LYS A 222 -28.41 8.47 -40.54
C LYS A 222 -29.27 7.31 -40.05
N CYS A 223 -29.19 6.19 -40.77
CA CYS A 223 -29.99 5.00 -40.52
C CYS A 223 -29.13 3.75 -40.42
N SER A 224 -29.45 2.87 -39.48
CA SER A 224 -28.90 1.52 -39.39
C SER A 224 -29.93 0.53 -39.93
N TYR A 225 -29.51 -0.45 -40.73
CA TYR A 225 -30.39 -1.51 -41.21
C TYR A 225 -29.90 -2.88 -40.78
N ARG A 226 -30.84 -3.79 -40.55
CA ARG A 226 -30.57 -5.23 -40.35
C ARG A 226 -31.57 -6.04 -41.16
N GLN A 227 -31.09 -7.07 -41.82
CA GLN A 227 -31.93 -7.96 -42.60
C GLN A 227 -32.23 -9.20 -41.78
N LEU A 228 -33.51 -9.56 -41.68
CA LEU A 228 -33.96 -10.78 -41.02
C LEU A 228 -34.95 -11.49 -41.95
N GLN A 229 -34.79 -12.80 -42.06
CA GLN A 229 -35.78 -13.64 -42.74
C GLN A 229 -36.95 -13.89 -41.77
N THR A 230 -38.04 -13.14 -41.95
CA THR A 230 -39.24 -13.26 -41.11
C THR A 230 -40.42 -13.95 -41.81
N ARG A 231 -40.21 -14.43 -43.04
CA ARG A 231 -41.21 -15.07 -43.89
C ARG A 231 -40.66 -16.37 -44.48
N SER A 232 -41.54 -17.16 -45.09
CA SER A 232 -41.21 -18.44 -45.73
C SER A 232 -40.06 -18.30 -46.73
N GLY A 233 -39.38 -19.41 -47.02
CA GLY A 233 -38.18 -19.45 -47.88
C GLY A 233 -38.37 -18.92 -49.31
N ASP A 234 -39.62 -18.80 -49.76
CA ASP A 234 -39.97 -18.31 -51.10
C ASP A 234 -40.09 -16.78 -51.19
N GLU A 235 -39.99 -16.06 -50.06
CA GLU A 235 -40.05 -14.59 -50.01
C GLU A 235 -38.69 -13.96 -49.66
N PRO A 236 -38.37 -12.78 -50.21
CA PRO A 236 -37.09 -12.11 -49.93
C PRO A 236 -36.98 -11.68 -48.47
N MET A 237 -35.75 -11.52 -47.99
CA MET A 237 -35.46 -11.07 -46.63
C MET A 237 -36.08 -9.71 -46.31
N THR A 238 -36.62 -9.54 -45.10
CA THR A 238 -37.19 -8.26 -44.67
C THR A 238 -36.10 -7.37 -44.08
N THR A 239 -36.00 -6.13 -44.55
CA THR A 239 -35.02 -5.15 -44.06
C THR A 239 -35.65 -4.29 -42.97
N PHE A 240 -35.10 -4.32 -41.75
CA PHE A 240 -35.52 -3.47 -40.65
C PHE A 240 -34.57 -2.28 -40.54
N VAL A 241 -35.11 -1.07 -40.64
CA VAL A 241 -34.33 0.18 -40.58
C VAL A 241 -34.65 0.91 -39.28
N THR A 242 -33.61 1.38 -38.59
CA THR A 242 -33.68 2.20 -37.38
C THR A 242 -32.89 3.48 -37.60
N CYS A 243 -33.58 4.63 -37.56
CA CYS A 243 -32.96 5.94 -37.63
C CYS A 243 -32.47 6.38 -36.24
N GLU A 244 -31.44 7.24 -36.19
CA GLU A 244 -30.92 7.84 -34.96
C GLU A 244 -31.96 8.58 -34.12
N CYS A 245 -32.96 9.20 -34.75
CA CYS A 245 -34.09 9.84 -34.04
C CYS A 245 -35.04 8.84 -33.33
N GLY A 246 -34.72 7.55 -33.36
CA GLY A 246 -35.49 6.47 -32.74
C GLY A 246 -36.63 5.92 -33.60
N ASN A 247 -36.84 6.46 -34.82
CA ASN A 247 -37.86 5.95 -35.73
C ASN A 247 -37.45 4.59 -36.32
N LYS A 248 -38.38 3.63 -36.31
CA LYS A 248 -38.15 2.25 -36.79
C LYS A 248 -39.21 1.87 -37.81
N TRP A 249 -38.80 1.34 -38.95
CA TRP A 249 -39.71 0.83 -39.97
C TRP A 249 -39.12 -0.38 -40.69
N ARG A 250 -39.96 -1.08 -41.47
CA ARG A 250 -39.55 -2.22 -42.28
C ARG A 250 -39.70 -1.90 -43.77
N PHE A 251 -38.78 -2.39 -44.56
CA PHE A 251 -38.80 -2.37 -46.02
C PHE A 251 -38.87 -3.83 -46.49
N CYS A 252 -39.89 -4.14 -47.31
CA CYS A 252 -40.13 -5.46 -47.89
C CYS A 252 -39.84 -5.39 -49.38
#